data_AF-A0A4Y2PBH3-F1
#
_entry.id   AF-A0A4Y2PBH3-F1
#
_cell.length_a   1.000
_cell.length_b   1.000
_cell.length_c   1.000
_cell.angle_alpha   90.00
_cell.angle_beta   90.00
_cell.angle_gamma   90.00
#
_symmetry.space_group_name_H-M   'P 1'
#
loop_
_entity.id
_entity.type
_entity.pdbx_description
1 polymer ?
#
loop_
_entity_poly.entity_id
_entity_poly.type
_entity_poly.pdbx_seq_one_letter_code
_entity_poly.pdbx_strand_id
1 'polypeptide(L)'
;MDSVQTVLALYVNNASLRELWDVESLGIREPIENVSKRKAFDEQLKEFHEKLTVLPDDRYDVELPWKLDTSAILPDNKELAL
;
A
#
# COMPACT_ATOMS: atom_id res chain seq x y z
N MET A 1 -17.13 34.78 16.63
CA MET A 1 -17.70 34.80 17.99
C MET A 1 -17.35 33.53 18.75
N ASP A 2 -16.35 32.77 18.28
CA ASP A 2 -16.32 31.32 18.47
C ASP A 2 -15.29 30.85 19.51
N SER A 3 -14.21 31.61 19.72
CA SER A 3 -13.14 31.22 20.65
C SER A 3 -13.60 31.15 22.10
N VAL A 4 -14.44 32.10 22.54
CA VAL A 4 -14.97 32.13 23.92
C VAL A 4 -15.93 30.96 24.16
N GLN A 5 -16.77 30.62 23.17
CA GLN A 5 -17.66 29.46 23.25
C GLN A 5 -16.90 28.15 23.26
N THR A 6 -15.85 28.02 22.44
CA THR A 6 -14.97 26.84 22.48
C THR A 6 -14.32 26.71 23.86
N VAL A 7 -13.70 27.77 24.40
CA VAL A 7 -13.04 27.73 25.71
C VAL A 7 -14.03 27.37 26.84
N LEU A 8 -15.26 27.91 26.80
CA LEU A 8 -16.29 27.58 27.79
C LEU A 8 -16.72 26.11 27.68
N ALA A 9 -16.87 25.59 26.46
CA ALA A 9 -17.20 24.19 26.22
C ALA A 9 -16.08 23.25 26.70
N LEU A 10 -14.80 23.61 26.51
CA LEU A 10 -13.67 22.82 27.02
C LEU A 10 -13.65 22.79 28.55
N TYR A 11 -13.91 23.94 29.18
CA TYR A 11 -13.99 24.05 30.63
C TYR A 11 -15.15 23.23 31.22
N VAL A 12 -16.33 23.30 30.60
CA VAL A 12 -17.53 22.55 31.05
C VAL A 12 -17.36 21.04 30.86
N ASN A 13 -16.72 20.61 29.77
CA ASN A 13 -16.49 19.18 29.51
C ASN A 13 -15.27 18.61 30.25
N ASN A 14 -14.53 19.45 30.99
CA ASN A 14 -13.28 19.10 31.69
C ASN A 14 -12.27 18.34 30.79
N ALA A 15 -12.32 18.59 29.48
CA ALA A 15 -11.46 17.97 28.51
C ALA A 15 -10.19 18.80 28.37
N SER A 16 -9.04 18.17 28.57
CA SER A 16 -7.75 18.79 28.33
C SER A 16 -7.50 18.97 26.84
N LEU A 17 -6.68 19.97 26.49
CA LEU A 17 -6.25 20.17 25.10
C LEU A 17 -5.59 18.90 24.54
N ARG A 18 -4.88 18.14 25.37
CA ARG A 18 -4.24 16.89 24.97
C ARG A 18 -5.25 15.82 24.57
N GLU A 19 -6.37 15.70 25.29
CA GLU A 19 -7.42 14.72 24.98
C GLU A 19 -8.18 15.10 23.70
N LEU A 20 -8.34 16.39 23.42
CA LEU A 20 -9.00 16.85 22.18
C LEU A 20 -8.13 16.66 20.93
N TRP A 21 -6.82 16.75 21.09
CA TRP A 21 -5.84 16.56 20.01
C TRP A 21 -5.27 15.15 19.97
N ASP A 22 -5.80 14.26 20.78
CA ASP A 22 -5.44 12.87 20.74
C ASP A 22 -5.89 12.24 19.40
N VAL A 23 -4.96 11.58 18.73
CA VAL A 23 -5.14 11.03 17.37
C VAL A 23 -6.25 9.97 17.34
N GLU A 24 -6.37 9.15 18.39
CA GLU A 24 -7.44 8.16 18.50
C GLU A 24 -8.79 8.82 18.73
N SER A 25 -8.84 9.86 19.56
CA SER A 25 -10.03 10.67 19.87
C SER A 25 -10.52 11.47 18.65
N LEU A 26 -9.60 11.89 17.78
CA LEU A 26 -9.89 12.50 16.48
C LEU A 26 -10.34 11.49 15.42
N GLY A 27 -10.34 10.19 15.74
CA GLY A 27 -10.69 9.13 14.80
C GLY A 27 -9.65 8.93 13.69
N ILE A 28 -8.47 9.51 13.81
CA ILE A 28 -7.36 9.36 12.87
C ILE A 28 -6.68 8.04 13.20
N ARG A 29 -7.17 6.96 12.60
CA ARG A 29 -6.56 5.63 12.70
C ARG A 29 -5.91 5.29 11.37
N GLU A 30 -4.82 4.54 11.41
CA GLU A 30 -4.37 3.85 10.20
C GLU A 30 -5.55 3.02 9.69
N PRO A 31 -5.99 3.21 8.43
CA PRO A 31 -7.03 2.38 7.86
C PRO A 31 -6.62 0.92 8.06
N ILE A 32 -7.48 0.10 8.67
CA ILE A 32 -7.25 -1.36 8.76
C ILE A 32 -7.03 -1.94 7.35
N GLU A 33 -7.64 -1.30 6.34
CA GLU A 33 -7.33 -1.52 4.93
C GLU A 33 -5.86 -1.38 4.57
N ASN A 34 -5.10 -0.43 5.11
CA ASN A 34 -3.69 -0.24 4.77
C ASN A 34 -2.82 -1.38 5.28
N VAL A 35 -3.14 -1.95 6.45
CA VAL A 35 -2.45 -3.15 6.97
C VAL A 35 -2.77 -4.36 6.09
N SER A 36 -4.04 -4.54 5.71
CA SER A 36 -4.44 -5.62 4.81
C SER A 36 -3.88 -5.46 3.39
N LYS A 37 -3.83 -4.23 2.86
CA LYS A 37 -3.26 -3.91 1.54
C LYS A 37 -1.75 -4.11 1.52
N ARG A 38 -1.04 -3.71 2.59
CA ARG A 38 0.40 -3.99 2.75
C ARG A 38 0.66 -5.48 2.75
N LYS A 39 -0.09 -6.25 3.55
CA LYS A 39 0.08 -7.71 3.59
C LYS A 39 -0.16 -8.36 2.23
N ALA A 40 -1.21 -7.97 1.51
CA ALA A 40 -1.49 -8.48 0.17
C ALA A 40 -0.39 -8.09 -0.83
N PHE A 41 0.16 -6.87 -0.72
CA PHE A 41 1.27 -6.41 -1.54
C PHE A 41 2.56 -7.21 -1.26
N ASP A 42 2.86 -7.49 0.02
CA ASP A 42 4.03 -8.27 0.43
C ASP A 42 3.94 -9.72 -0.08
N GLU A 43 2.75 -10.33 -0.02
CA GLU A 43 2.49 -11.66 -0.59
C GLU A 43 2.71 -11.66 -2.11
N GLN A 44 2.16 -10.66 -2.82
CA GLN A 44 2.35 -10.53 -4.27
C GLN A 44 3.81 -10.29 -4.66
N LEU A 45 4.54 -9.49 -3.89
CA LEU A 45 5.95 -9.22 -4.12
C LEU A 45 6.80 -10.48 -3.90
N LYS A 46 6.43 -11.31 -2.91
CA LYS A 46 7.07 -12.60 -2.69
C LYS A 46 6.85 -13.54 -3.87
N GLU A 47 5.62 -13.70 -4.33
CA GLU A 47 5.31 -14.52 -5.51
C GLU A 47 6.03 -14.04 -6.77
N PHE A 48 6.17 -12.73 -6.94
CA PHE A 48 6.93 -12.16 -8.05
C PHE A 48 8.41 -12.56 -7.99
N HIS A 49 9.05 -12.42 -6.83
CA HIS A 49 10.45 -12.82 -6.67
C HIS A 49 10.68 -14.31 -6.87
N GLU A 50 9.74 -15.16 -6.46
CA GLU A 50 9.82 -16.61 -6.67
C GLU A 50 9.77 -17.00 -8.16
N LYS A 51 9.06 -16.22 -8.98
CA LYS A 51 8.92 -16.43 -10.44
C LYS A 51 9.97 -15.72 -11.28
N LEU A 52 10.79 -14.88 -10.65
CA LEU A 52 11.81 -14.09 -11.32
C LEU A 52 13.09 -14.91 -11.48
N THR A 53 13.53 -15.05 -12.74
CA THR A 53 14.77 -15.73 -13.10
C THR A 53 15.76 -14.70 -13.64
N VAL A 54 17.00 -14.73 -13.14
CA VAL A 54 18.09 -13.93 -13.68
C VAL A 54 18.83 -14.75 -14.72
N LEU A 55 18.86 -14.27 -15.95
CA LEU A 55 19.53 -14.89 -17.09
C LEU A 55 21.04 -14.56 -17.07
N PRO A 56 21.89 -15.39 -17.71
CA PRO A 56 23.34 -15.17 -17.75
C PRO A 56 23.78 -13.86 -18.44
N ASP A 57 22.91 -13.23 -19.21
CA ASP A 57 23.13 -11.94 -19.86
C ASP A 57 22.68 -10.75 -19.00
N ASP A 58 22.51 -10.96 -17.69
CA ASP A 58 22.10 -9.97 -16.67
C ASP A 58 20.66 -9.44 -16.88
N ARG A 59 19.82 -10.22 -17.57
CA ARG A 59 18.42 -9.88 -17.82
C ARG A 59 17.49 -10.64 -16.89
N TYR A 60 16.36 -10.04 -16.59
CA TYR A 60 15.32 -10.62 -15.75
C TYR A 60 14.23 -11.21 -16.63
N ASP A 61 13.90 -12.48 -16.41
CA ASP A 61 12.73 -13.15 -16.96
C ASP A 61 11.71 -13.39 -15.84
N VAL A 62 10.43 -13.22 -16.14
CA VAL A 62 9.35 -13.45 -15.19
C VAL A 62 8.18 -14.15 -15.87
N GLU A 63 7.76 -15.26 -15.28
CA GLU A 63 6.61 -15.98 -15.80
C GLU A 63 5.31 -15.24 -15.47
N LEU A 64 4.57 -14.88 -16.52
CA LEU A 64 3.30 -14.17 -16.37
C LEU A 64 2.21 -15.13 -15.86
N PRO A 65 1.48 -14.79 -14.78
CA PRO A 65 0.51 -15.69 -14.15
C PRO A 65 -0.73 -16.02 -15.00
N TRP A 66 -0.93 -15.31 -16.11
CA TRP A 66 -2.06 -15.42 -17.03
C TRP A 66 -1.66 -16.04 -18.37
N LYS A 67 -0.42 -16.54 -18.46
CA LYS A 67 0.00 -17.42 -19.56
C LYS A 67 -0.68 -18.78 -19.39
N LEU A 68 -1.99 -18.80 -19.67
CA LEU A 68 -2.72 -20.02 -20.00
C LEU A 68 -1.94 -20.70 -21.12
N ASP A 69 -1.86 -22.05 -21.18
CA ASP A 69 -1.13 -22.93 -22.11
C ASP A 69 -1.29 -22.62 -23.61
N THR A 70 -1.05 -21.38 -23.96
CA THR A 70 -1.11 -20.81 -25.27
C THR A 70 0.32 -20.87 -25.74
N SER A 71 0.56 -21.82 -26.63
CA SER A 71 1.76 -21.93 -27.47
C SER A 71 1.96 -20.69 -28.37
N ALA A 72 1.50 -19.52 -27.95
CA ALA A 72 1.79 -18.25 -28.56
C ALA A 72 3.25 -17.94 -28.26
N ILE A 73 4.09 -18.12 -29.27
CA ILE A 73 5.47 -17.67 -29.27
C ILE A 73 5.40 -16.14 -29.24
N LEU A 74 5.60 -15.57 -28.06
CA LEU A 74 5.77 -14.13 -27.92
C LEU A 74 7.14 -13.76 -28.50
N PRO A 75 7.23 -12.69 -29.30
CA PRO A 75 8.52 -12.19 -29.77
C PRO A 75 9.39 -11.77 -28.59
N ASP A 76 10.70 -11.93 -28.71
CA ASP A 76 11.64 -11.46 -27.69
C ASP A 76 11.57 -9.92 -27.65
N ASN A 77 11.23 -9.38 -26.47
CA ASN A 77 11.16 -7.94 -26.24
C ASN A 77 12.47 -7.21 -26.59
N LYS A 78 13.62 -7.89 -26.55
CA LYS A 78 14.92 -7.37 -27.00
C LYS A 78 14.92 -6.98 -28.47
N GLU A 79 14.34 -7.84 -29.31
CA GLU A 79 14.31 -7.64 -30.75
C GLU A 79 13.31 -6.54 -31.11
N LEU A 80 12.30 -6.33 -30.28
CA LEU A 80 11.28 -5.28 -30.45
C LEU A 80 11.68 -3.91 -29.91
N ALA A 81 12.58 -3.84 -28.93
CA ALA A 81 12.97 -2.58 -28.29
C ALA A 81 14.06 -1.80 -29.05
N LEU A 82 14.44 -2.26 -30.26
CA LEU A 82 15.41 -1.63 -31.16
C LEU A 82 14.82 -0.47 -31.96
#